data_AF-A0A0D2SXA5-F1
#
_entry.id   AF-A0A0D2SXA5-F1
#
_cell.length_a   1.000
_cell.length_b   1.000
_cell.length_c   1.000
_cell.angle_alpha   90.00
_cell.angle_beta   90.00
_cell.angle_gamma   90.00
#
_symmetry.space_group_name_H-M   'P 1'
#
loop_
_entity.id
_entity.type
_entity.pdbx_description
1 polymer ?
#
loop_
_entity_poly.entity_id
_entity_poly.type
_entity_poly.pdbx_seq_one_letter_code
_entity_poly.pdbx_strand_id
1 'polypeptide(L)'
;ILVLSSAMGSNLREILENVCYLEIFLSFLIDKEKNFRPKENAIMKFYQQFSCVGGDPVFSESLCKELQKKFFQQRCELGRIGRRNMNQRLNLNIPQNNTFLLPRDILAATDCLIGMKFGMGTLDDMNHLKNKRICFVADLLQDQFGLALVRLENVVRGTICGAIRHKLIPTPQNL
;
A
#
# COMPACT_ATOMS: atom_id res chain seq x y z
N ILE A 1 4.82 -7.65 -8.26
CA ILE A 1 4.85 -8.22 -6.89
C ILE A 1 6.14 -7.85 -6.16
N LEU A 2 7.33 -8.25 -6.65
CA LEU A 2 8.62 -7.97 -6.00
C LEU A 2 8.90 -6.48 -5.72
N VAL A 3 8.63 -5.60 -6.69
CA VAL A 3 8.76 -4.14 -6.52
C VAL A 3 7.82 -3.64 -5.42
N LEU A 4 6.58 -4.14 -5.38
CA LEU A 4 5.59 -3.78 -4.37
C LEU A 4 5.98 -4.28 -2.98
N SER A 5 6.40 -5.54 -2.84
CA SER A 5 6.85 -6.08 -1.54
C SER A 5 8.11 -5.37 -1.04
N SER A 6 9.04 -5.02 -1.93
CA SER A 6 10.21 -4.19 -1.59
C SER A 6 9.79 -2.77 -1.19
N ALA A 7 8.81 -2.18 -1.89
CA ALA A 7 8.27 -0.87 -1.56
C ALA A 7 7.52 -0.86 -0.21
N MET A 8 6.93 -1.97 0.21
CA MET A 8 6.37 -2.14 1.56
C MET A 8 7.43 -2.39 2.64
N GLY A 9 8.70 -2.47 2.27
CA GLY A 9 9.83 -2.57 3.21
C GLY A 9 10.46 -3.96 3.34
N SER A 10 9.97 -4.98 2.64
CA SER A 10 10.56 -6.32 2.71
C SER A 10 11.90 -6.40 1.97
N ASN A 11 12.85 -7.12 2.55
CA ASN A 11 14.12 -7.41 1.89
C ASN A 11 13.97 -8.56 0.88
N LEU A 12 14.85 -8.63 -0.12
CA LEU A 12 14.83 -9.74 -1.07
C LEU A 12 15.01 -11.10 -0.38
N ARG A 13 15.89 -11.19 0.63
CA ARG A 13 16.05 -12.39 1.46
C ARG A 13 14.74 -12.81 2.13
N GLU A 14 14.07 -11.87 2.81
CA GLU A 14 12.77 -12.13 3.47
C GLU A 14 11.72 -12.57 2.46
N ILE A 15 11.70 -11.99 1.26
CA ILE A 15 10.76 -12.38 0.21
C ILE A 15 11.02 -13.84 -0.20
N LEU A 16 12.28 -14.21 -0.47
CA LEU A 16 12.63 -15.56 -0.90
C LEU A 16 12.36 -16.61 0.19
N GLU A 17 12.54 -16.26 1.46
CA GLU A 17 12.27 -17.15 2.60
C GLU A 17 10.76 -17.38 2.85
N ASN A 18 9.90 -16.48 2.38
CA ASN A 18 8.45 -16.51 2.66
C ASN A 18 7.60 -16.93 1.45
N VAL A 19 8.22 -17.40 0.36
CA VAL A 19 7.54 -17.78 -0.89
C VAL A 19 7.60 -19.30 -1.06
N CYS A 20 6.48 -19.91 -1.44
CA CYS A 20 6.41 -21.35 -1.71
C CYS A 20 6.98 -21.75 -3.08
N TYR A 21 6.81 -20.91 -4.09
CA TYR A 21 7.22 -21.21 -5.47
C TYR A 21 8.49 -20.44 -5.88
N LEU A 22 9.60 -20.75 -5.21
CA LEU A 22 10.86 -20.02 -5.35
C LEU A 22 11.37 -19.91 -6.80
N GLU A 23 11.36 -21.02 -7.55
CA GLU A 23 11.85 -21.06 -8.94
C GLU A 23 11.09 -20.12 -9.87
N ILE A 24 9.78 -19.98 -9.65
CA ILE A 24 8.91 -19.09 -10.45
C ILE A 24 9.19 -17.64 -10.09
N PHE A 25 9.42 -17.34 -8.81
CA PHE A 25 9.81 -15.99 -8.41
C PHE A 25 11.21 -15.62 -8.92
N LEU A 26 12.13 -16.59 -8.97
CA LEU A 26 13.48 -16.40 -9.52
C LEU A 26 13.45 -16.17 -11.03
N SER A 27 12.60 -16.87 -11.79
CA SER A 27 12.47 -16.62 -13.24
C SER A 27 11.97 -15.20 -13.53
N PHE A 28 11.02 -14.69 -12.74
CA PHE A 28 10.60 -13.28 -12.82
C PHE A 28 11.70 -12.28 -12.44
N LEU A 29 12.65 -12.66 -11.58
CA LEU A 29 13.81 -11.83 -11.21
C LEU A 29 14.84 -11.77 -12.31
N ILE A 30 15.19 -12.92 -12.90
CA ILE A 30 16.20 -13.05 -13.95
C ILE A 30 15.78 -12.28 -15.21
N ASP A 31 14.51 -12.37 -15.62
CA ASP A 31 13.99 -11.57 -16.76
C ASP A 31 14.02 -10.04 -16.49
N LYS A 32 14.07 -9.63 -15.22
CA LYS A 32 14.03 -8.22 -14.78
C LYS A 32 15.39 -7.73 -14.25
N GLU A 33 16.45 -8.52 -14.35
CA GLU A 33 17.76 -8.31 -13.69
C GLU A 33 18.42 -6.97 -14.06
N LYS A 34 18.01 -6.32 -15.17
CA LYS A 34 18.43 -4.95 -15.48
C LYS A 34 17.89 -3.86 -14.55
N ASN A 35 16.97 -4.15 -13.63
CA ASN A 35 16.17 -3.12 -12.94
C ASN A 35 15.92 -3.30 -11.44
N PHE A 36 16.41 -4.38 -10.81
CA PHE A 36 16.26 -4.60 -9.37
C PHE A 36 17.33 -3.79 -8.61
N ARG A 37 16.88 -2.71 -7.97
CA ARG A 37 17.69 -1.70 -7.27
C ARG A 37 17.15 -1.59 -5.82
N PRO A 38 17.86 -0.89 -4.89
CA PRO A 38 17.51 -0.80 -3.47
C PRO A 38 16.04 -0.44 -3.20
N LYS A 39 15.55 -0.70 -1.98
CA LYS A 39 14.17 -0.36 -1.53
C LYS A 39 13.71 1.02 -2.01
N GLU A 40 14.63 1.97 -1.94
CA GLU A 40 14.53 3.35 -2.41
C GLU A 40 14.00 3.47 -3.84
N ASN A 41 14.67 2.81 -4.80
CA ASN A 41 14.26 2.82 -6.20
C ASN A 41 12.94 2.06 -6.44
N ALA A 42 12.64 1.03 -5.65
CA ALA A 42 11.38 0.30 -5.77
C ALA A 42 10.19 1.18 -5.38
N ILE A 43 10.34 1.96 -4.31
CA ILE A 43 9.37 2.94 -3.85
C ILE A 43 9.20 4.01 -4.93
N MET A 44 10.29 4.61 -5.41
CA MET A 44 10.21 5.64 -6.45
C MET A 44 9.52 5.15 -7.73
N LYS A 45 9.89 3.97 -8.25
CA LYS A 45 9.23 3.37 -9.42
C LYS A 45 7.75 3.10 -9.17
N PHE A 46 7.41 2.61 -7.99
CA PHE A 46 6.02 2.40 -7.60
C PHE A 46 5.25 3.73 -7.59
N TYR A 47 5.79 4.79 -6.98
CA TYR A 47 5.12 6.09 -6.98
C TYR A 47 5.00 6.73 -8.35
N GLN A 48 6.04 6.64 -9.20
CA GLN A 48 5.98 7.11 -10.58
C GLN A 48 4.84 6.43 -11.35
N GLN A 49 4.70 5.11 -11.18
CA GLN A 49 3.66 4.33 -11.87
C GLN A 49 2.24 4.67 -11.36
N PHE A 50 2.08 4.95 -10.07
CA PHE A 50 0.76 5.16 -9.46
C PHE A 50 0.30 6.62 -9.40
N SER A 51 1.22 7.58 -9.40
CA SER A 51 0.89 8.97 -9.05
C SER A 51 0.78 9.90 -10.26
N CYS A 52 1.18 9.47 -11.47
CA CYS A 52 1.23 10.33 -12.66
C CYS A 52 1.85 11.71 -12.36
N VAL A 53 2.79 11.79 -11.41
CA VAL A 53 3.42 13.05 -11.01
C VAL A 53 4.46 13.36 -12.09
N GLY A 54 4.24 14.45 -12.84
CA GLY A 54 5.23 14.97 -13.76
C GLY A 54 6.46 15.49 -13.02
N GLY A 55 7.63 14.96 -13.36
CA GLY A 55 8.93 15.33 -12.79
C GLY A 55 9.76 14.11 -12.38
N ASP A 56 11.08 14.27 -12.31
CA ASP A 56 11.99 13.30 -11.69
C ASP A 56 12.09 13.61 -10.19
N PRO A 57 11.34 12.91 -9.32
CA PRO A 57 11.43 13.14 -7.89
C PRO A 57 12.84 12.80 -7.37
N VAL A 58 13.50 13.77 -6.76
CA VAL A 58 14.77 13.57 -6.04
C VAL A 58 14.48 12.75 -4.78
N PHE A 59 15.18 11.61 -4.65
CA PHE A 59 15.00 10.71 -3.53
C PHE A 59 15.44 11.37 -2.22
N SER A 60 14.60 11.29 -1.18
CA SER A 60 14.99 11.57 0.20
C SER A 60 14.39 10.53 1.14
N GLU A 61 15.14 10.16 2.18
CA GLU A 61 14.71 9.12 3.13
C GLU A 61 13.43 9.53 3.89
N SER A 62 13.26 10.82 4.17
CA SER A 62 12.06 11.37 4.80
C SER A 62 10.83 11.25 3.90
N LEU A 63 10.96 11.60 2.62
CA LEU A 63 9.90 11.47 1.62
C LEU A 63 9.51 10.00 1.44
N CYS A 64 10.49 9.11 1.37
CA CYS A 64 10.31 7.67 1.28
C CYS A 64 9.45 7.12 2.43
N LYS A 65 9.81 7.46 3.68
CA LYS A 65 9.05 7.06 4.88
C LYS A 65 7.65 7.65 4.90
N GLU A 66 7.49 8.93 4.53
CA GLU A 66 6.18 9.58 4.48
C GLU A 66 5.28 8.93 3.44
N LEU A 67 5.81 8.68 2.25
CA LEU A 67 5.13 8.05 1.15
C LEU A 67 4.67 6.64 1.56
N GLN A 68 5.59 5.78 1.99
CA GLN A 68 5.26 4.43 2.47
C GLN A 68 4.16 4.46 3.51
N LYS A 69 4.28 5.36 4.50
CA LYS A 69 3.28 5.52 5.56
C LYS A 69 1.92 5.90 4.98
N LYS A 70 1.85 6.95 4.17
CA LYS A 70 0.59 7.45 3.59
C LYS A 70 -0.09 6.41 2.71
N PHE A 71 0.66 5.75 1.83
CA PHE A 71 0.06 4.85 0.86
C PHE A 71 -0.36 3.53 1.49
N PHE A 72 0.52 2.88 2.25
CA PHE A 72 0.22 1.56 2.81
C PHE A 72 -0.67 1.60 4.04
N GLN A 73 -0.67 2.69 4.81
CA GLN A 73 -1.62 2.83 5.92
C GLN A 73 -2.97 3.32 5.40
N GLN A 74 -3.06 4.48 4.75
CA GLN A 74 -4.39 5.05 4.45
C GLN A 74 -5.14 4.33 3.33
N ARG A 75 -4.47 3.76 2.33
CA ARG A 75 -5.14 3.17 1.16
C ARG A 75 -5.28 1.65 1.19
N CYS A 76 -4.59 0.98 2.11
CA CYS A 76 -4.57 -0.48 2.18
C CYS A 76 -5.12 -1.01 3.51
N GLU A 77 -6.09 -0.31 4.10
CA GLU A 77 -6.81 -0.80 5.27
C GLU A 77 -7.84 -1.88 4.87
N LEU A 78 -7.74 -3.04 5.49
CA LEU A 78 -8.65 -4.18 5.36
C LEU A 78 -9.79 -4.12 6.40
N GLY A 79 -9.54 -3.45 7.53
CA GLY A 79 -10.37 -3.56 8.73
C GLY A 79 -10.30 -4.96 9.37
N ARG A 80 -11.02 -5.13 10.49
CA ARG A 80 -11.01 -6.40 11.26
C ARG A 80 -11.56 -7.58 10.44
N ILE A 81 -12.66 -7.36 9.71
CA ILE A 81 -13.31 -8.40 8.90
C ILE A 81 -12.45 -8.73 7.69
N GLY A 82 -11.89 -7.73 6.98
CA GLY A 82 -11.00 -7.98 5.85
C GLY A 82 -9.75 -8.74 6.26
N ARG A 83 -9.13 -8.40 7.39
CA ARG A 83 -8.01 -9.15 7.97
C ARG A 83 -8.39 -10.61 8.27
N ARG A 84 -9.55 -10.84 8.90
CA ARG A 84 -10.05 -12.19 9.17
C ARG A 84 -10.24 -12.99 7.87
N ASN A 85 -10.88 -12.40 6.87
CA ASN A 85 -11.15 -13.06 5.60
C ASN A 85 -9.85 -13.37 4.83
N MET A 86 -8.90 -12.43 4.80
CA MET A 86 -7.57 -12.63 4.21
C MET A 86 -6.82 -13.77 4.89
N ASN A 87 -6.81 -13.80 6.22
CA ASN A 87 -6.16 -14.86 6.99
C ASN A 87 -6.78 -16.23 6.69
N GLN A 88 -8.11 -16.31 6.60
CA GLN A 88 -8.80 -17.56 6.28
C GLN A 88 -8.51 -18.02 4.84
N ARG A 89 -8.56 -17.12 3.87
CA ARG A 89 -8.34 -17.45 2.45
C ARG A 89 -6.88 -17.84 2.16
N LEU A 90 -5.93 -17.14 2.76
CA LEU A 90 -4.49 -17.32 2.52
C LEU A 90 -3.81 -18.22 3.55
N ASN A 91 -4.57 -18.80 4.48
CA ASN A 91 -4.07 -19.62 5.59
C ASN A 91 -2.96 -18.93 6.40
N LEU A 92 -3.19 -17.66 6.76
CA LEU A 92 -2.25 -16.84 7.53
C LEU A 92 -2.69 -16.70 8.99
N ASN A 93 -1.74 -16.78 9.92
CA ASN A 93 -1.97 -16.53 11.34
C ASN A 93 -1.46 -15.14 11.75
N ILE A 94 -2.14 -14.09 11.28
CA ILE A 94 -1.82 -12.69 11.59
C ILE A 94 -2.87 -12.15 12.58
N PRO A 95 -2.49 -11.40 13.63
CA PRO A 95 -3.47 -10.86 14.59
C PRO A 95 -4.56 -10.02 13.92
N GLN A 96 -5.82 -10.21 14.33
CA GLN A 96 -6.97 -9.47 13.77
C GLN A 96 -6.91 -7.96 14.02
N ASN A 97 -6.14 -7.53 15.03
CA ASN A 97 -5.89 -6.11 15.31
C ASN A 97 -5.00 -5.44 14.24
N ASN A 98 -4.32 -6.21 13.40
CA ASN A 98 -3.56 -5.66 12.29
C ASN A 98 -4.48 -5.41 11.09
N THR A 99 -5.08 -4.22 11.04
CA THR A 99 -6.08 -3.87 10.02
C THR A 99 -5.49 -3.46 8.69
N PHE A 100 -4.18 -3.25 8.57
CA PHE A 100 -3.53 -2.86 7.32
C PHE A 100 -2.94 -4.06 6.59
N LEU A 101 -2.92 -4.00 5.25
CA LEU A 101 -2.27 -5.02 4.41
C LEU A 101 -0.77 -5.10 4.70
N LEU A 102 -0.24 -6.31 4.80
CA LEU A 102 1.17 -6.60 5.05
C LEU A 102 1.85 -7.18 3.81
N PRO A 103 3.19 -7.06 3.70
CA PRO A 103 3.93 -7.68 2.59
C PRO A 103 3.66 -9.19 2.47
N ARG A 104 3.53 -9.86 3.63
CA ARG A 104 3.25 -11.30 3.71
C ARG A 104 1.91 -11.68 3.08
N ASP A 105 0.90 -10.81 3.16
CA ASP A 105 -0.40 -11.06 2.53
C ASP A 105 -0.27 -11.11 1.00
N ILE A 106 0.55 -10.21 0.44
CA ILE A 106 0.78 -10.12 -1.01
C ILE A 106 1.58 -11.33 -1.51
N LEU A 107 2.59 -11.76 -0.75
CA LEU A 107 3.36 -12.95 -1.10
C LEU A 107 2.48 -14.20 -1.07
N ALA A 108 1.74 -14.41 0.01
CA ALA A 108 0.83 -15.56 0.13
C ALA A 108 -0.29 -15.54 -0.93
N ALA A 109 -0.84 -14.37 -1.26
CA ALA A 109 -1.81 -14.24 -2.35
C ALA A 109 -1.18 -14.59 -3.71
N THR A 110 0.08 -14.21 -3.93
CA THR A 110 0.81 -14.56 -5.16
C THR A 110 1.04 -16.06 -5.24
N ASP A 111 1.49 -16.70 -4.15
CA ASP A 111 1.66 -18.15 -4.10
C ASP A 111 0.34 -18.89 -4.36
N CYS A 112 -0.76 -18.40 -3.78
CA CYS A 112 -2.09 -18.93 -4.05
C CYS A 112 -2.44 -18.83 -5.56
N LEU A 113 -2.21 -17.67 -6.18
CA LEU A 113 -2.46 -17.47 -7.63
C LEU A 113 -1.58 -18.36 -8.51
N ILE A 114 -0.31 -18.56 -8.13
CA ILE A 114 0.60 -19.46 -8.84
C ILE A 114 0.09 -20.90 -8.72
N GLY A 115 -0.26 -21.36 -7.52
CA GLY A 115 -0.87 -22.67 -7.31
C GLY A 115 -2.11 -22.88 -8.16
N MET A 116 -3.00 -21.88 -8.21
CA MET A 116 -4.22 -21.92 -9.05
C MET A 116 -3.90 -22.07 -10.54
N LYS A 117 -2.83 -21.44 -11.04
CA LYS A 117 -2.37 -21.61 -12.43
C LYS A 117 -1.97 -23.06 -12.74
N PHE A 118 -1.44 -23.79 -11.76
CA PHE A 118 -1.11 -25.22 -11.88
C PHE A 118 -2.26 -26.14 -11.47
N GLY A 119 -3.46 -25.61 -11.28
CA GLY A 119 -4.64 -26.40 -10.91
C GLY A 119 -4.70 -26.78 -9.42
N MET A 120 -3.86 -26.20 -8.57
CA MET A 120 -3.93 -26.36 -7.11
C MET A 120 -4.87 -25.33 -6.49
N GLY A 121 -5.81 -25.81 -5.67
CA GLY A 121 -6.75 -24.96 -4.93
C GLY A 121 -8.12 -24.82 -5.59
N THR A 122 -9.00 -24.04 -4.96
CA THR A 122 -10.39 -23.86 -5.40
C THR A 122 -10.66 -22.39 -5.75
N LEU A 123 -11.33 -22.16 -6.87
CA LEU A 123 -11.84 -20.85 -7.24
C LEU A 123 -12.98 -20.46 -6.29
N ASP A 124 -12.95 -19.22 -5.82
CA ASP A 124 -14.05 -18.69 -5.02
C ASP A 124 -15.23 -18.35 -5.91
N ASP A 125 -16.43 -18.74 -5.49
CA ASP A 125 -17.66 -18.23 -6.06
C ASP A 125 -17.88 -16.77 -5.61
N MET A 126 -17.69 -15.84 -6.55
CA MET A 126 -17.86 -14.41 -6.32
C MET A 126 -19.32 -14.03 -5.98
N ASN A 127 -20.29 -14.87 -6.32
CA ASN A 127 -21.72 -14.62 -6.08
C ASN A 127 -22.20 -15.18 -4.76
N HIS A 128 -21.41 -16.03 -4.10
CA HIS A 128 -21.75 -16.54 -2.78
C HIS A 128 -21.89 -15.40 -1.77
N LEU A 129 -22.99 -15.38 -1.00
CA LEU A 129 -23.31 -14.28 -0.07
C LEU A 129 -22.23 -14.01 0.98
N LYS A 130 -21.48 -15.04 1.39
CA LYS A 130 -20.27 -14.90 2.24
C LYS A 130 -19.23 -13.89 1.70
N ASN A 131 -19.21 -13.66 0.38
CA ASN A 131 -18.32 -12.74 -0.32
C ASN A 131 -19.02 -11.42 -0.68
N LYS A 132 -20.28 -11.24 -0.28
CA LYS A 132 -21.04 -10.00 -0.44
C LYS A 132 -21.15 -9.30 0.92
N ARG A 133 -21.04 -7.96 0.90
CA ARG A 133 -21.32 -7.12 2.07
C ARG A 133 -22.58 -6.31 1.79
N ILE A 134 -23.47 -6.24 2.76
CA ILE A 134 -24.58 -5.27 2.74
C ILE A 134 -23.97 -3.91 3.12
N CYS A 135 -24.15 -2.92 2.26
CA CYS A 135 -23.75 -1.55 2.51
C CYS A 135 -25.00 -0.77 2.90
N PHE A 136 -25.07 -0.32 4.14
CA PHE A 136 -26.19 0.49 4.62
C PHE A 136 -26.00 1.95 4.19
N VAL A 137 -27.09 2.70 4.15
CA VAL A 137 -27.03 4.15 3.86
C VAL A 137 -26.10 4.88 4.83
N ALA A 138 -26.06 4.44 6.09
CA ALA A 138 -25.13 4.97 7.10
C ALA A 138 -23.65 4.72 6.75
N ASP A 139 -23.31 3.56 6.17
CA ASP A 139 -21.92 3.27 5.73
C ASP A 139 -21.52 4.25 4.62
N LEU A 140 -22.40 4.46 3.63
CA LEU A 140 -22.17 5.41 2.53
C LEU A 140 -22.01 6.84 3.04
N LEU A 141 -22.84 7.25 3.99
CA LEU A 141 -22.74 8.56 4.64
C LEU A 141 -21.44 8.70 5.43
N GLN A 142 -21.03 7.66 6.15
CA GLN A 142 -19.77 7.64 6.90
C GLN A 142 -18.57 7.81 5.96
N ASP A 143 -18.55 7.13 4.82
CA ASP A 143 -17.49 7.27 3.82
C ASP A 143 -17.43 8.68 3.25
N GLN A 144 -18.59 9.26 2.88
CA GLN A 144 -18.65 10.64 2.37
C GLN A 144 -18.22 11.66 3.42
N PHE A 145 -18.65 11.47 4.68
CA PHE A 145 -18.26 12.34 5.77
C PHE A 145 -16.75 12.24 6.07
N GLY A 146 -16.19 11.03 6.04
CA GLY A 146 -14.74 10.81 6.17
C GLY A 146 -13.95 11.56 5.09
N LEU A 147 -14.39 11.49 3.83
CA LEU A 147 -13.77 12.25 2.74
C LEU A 147 -13.88 13.77 2.95
N ALA A 148 -15.03 14.25 3.43
CA ALA A 148 -15.22 15.67 3.75
C ALA A 148 -14.27 16.13 4.86
N LEU A 149 -14.08 15.32 5.91
CA LEU A 149 -13.14 15.61 6.99
C LEU A 149 -11.69 15.64 6.51
N VAL A 150 -11.27 14.71 5.64
CA VAL A 150 -9.92 14.73 5.05
C VAL A 150 -9.70 16.00 4.23
N ARG A 151 -10.72 16.45 3.47
CA ARG A 151 -10.65 17.73 2.74
C ARG A 151 -10.51 18.91 3.69
N LEU A 152 -11.30 18.94 4.77
CA LEU A 152 -11.23 19.98 5.79
C LEU A 152 -9.86 20.01 6.47
N GLU A 153 -9.33 18.85 6.87
CA GLU A 153 -8.00 18.71 7.46
C GLU A 153 -6.91 19.28 6.55
N ASN A 154 -6.97 18.97 5.25
CA ASN A 154 -6.03 19.46 4.25
C ASN A 154 -6.09 21.00 4.13
N VAL A 155 -7.30 21.58 4.13
CA VAL A 155 -7.50 23.04 4.09
C VAL A 155 -6.93 23.69 5.34
N VAL A 156 -7.29 23.20 6.53
CA VAL A 156 -6.82 23.74 7.82
C VAL A 156 -5.29 23.69 7.90
N ARG A 157 -4.68 22.55 7.54
CA ARG A 157 -3.22 22.41 7.51
C ARG A 157 -2.58 23.40 6.53
N GLY A 158 -3.15 23.56 5.34
CA GLY A 158 -2.70 24.53 4.35
C GLY A 158 -2.76 25.97 4.88
N THR A 159 -3.87 26.36 5.51
CA THR A 159 -4.05 27.69 6.11
C THR A 159 -3.07 27.95 7.25
N ILE A 160 -2.85 26.99 8.15
CA ILE A 160 -1.87 27.12 9.24
C ILE A 160 -0.46 27.27 8.69
N CYS A 161 -0.06 26.43 7.73
CA CYS A 161 1.26 26.53 7.10
C CYS A 161 1.45 27.87 6.37
N GLY A 162 0.42 28.37 5.68
CA GLY A 162 0.42 29.69 5.04
C GLY A 162 0.59 30.80 6.08
N ALA A 163 -0.20 30.79 7.15
CA ALA A 163 -0.14 31.79 8.22
C ALA A 163 1.24 31.83 8.92
N ILE A 164 1.84 30.66 9.18
CA ILE A 164 3.20 30.58 9.75
C ILE A 164 4.23 31.18 8.80
N ARG A 165 4.14 30.89 7.49
CA ARG A 165 5.05 31.48 6.48
C ARG A 165 4.90 33.00 6.40
N HIS A 166 3.67 33.53 6.46
CA HIS A 166 3.43 34.98 6.47
C HIS A 166 3.96 35.67 7.73
N LYS A 167 4.03 34.99 8.88
CA LYS A 167 4.67 35.53 10.10
C LYS A 167 6.21 35.50 10.05
N LEU A 168 6.80 34.62 9.23
CA LEU A 168 8.26 34.44 9.11
C LEU A 168 8.91 35.31 8.03
N ILE A 169 8.12 35.92 7.14
CA ILE A 169 8.62 36.95 6.23
C ILE A 169 8.71 38.23 7.07
N PRO A 170 9.90 38.72 7.42
CA PRO A 170 10.00 40.03 8.05
C PRO A 170 9.47 41.02 7.03
N THR A 171 8.46 41.82 7.41
CA THR A 171 8.11 43.01 6.64
C THR A 171 9.42 43.78 6.45
N PRO A 172 9.87 44.07 5.21
CA PRO A 172 11.04 44.92 5.05
C PRO A 172 10.69 46.24 5.72
N GLN A 173 11.31 46.52 6.86
CA GLN A 173 11.25 47.85 7.45
C GLN A 173 11.94 48.75 6.44
N ASN A 174 11.14 49.63 5.82
CA ASN A 174 11.59 50.57 4.80
C ASN A 174 12.82 51.35 5.28
N LEU A 175 13.80 51.46 4.37
CA LEU A 175 14.78 52.54 4.16
C LEU A 175 15.65 52.97 5.34
#